data_AF-A0A543L1R4-F1
#
_entry.id   AF-A0A543L1R4-F1
#
_cell.length_a   1.000
_cell.length_b   1.000
_cell.length_c   1.000
_cell.angle_alpha   90.00
_cell.angle_beta   90.00
_cell.angle_gamma   90.00
#
_symmetry.space_group_name_H-M   'P 1'
#
loop_
_entity.id
_entity.type
_entity.pdbx_description
1 polymer ?
#
loop_
_entity_poly.entity_id
_entity_poly.type
_entity_poly.pdbx_seq_one_letter_code
_entity_poly.pdbx_strand_id
1 'polypeptide(L)'
;MPIPFQTFDPDLFARAQPLLDDEWLARDPELAPVLPTVLARNVGQDWHKAGTFRHHLVGVTRSLTVWQQPRDVRLLGLLHSVYGNAFVDLVKFDPASERARLRELVGESAEHLVYLFCTQSRTQFVQKVLGQGMEADGSLLLDKDGTQHRLTPYEVAAFTIVSMADTIEQWFSWQDDIYSRFPHVQHRPQAVHWAASLWPGPMRPTGRMVHQINGLSKALKHPGLKDLLPTPPVFGHCNHHLSAANEAAAASLYWSVIQQDQPLVDLDVATGVLESAVRHNPWVGEPQMVLAQLYLSAGRHDDAKQAASSALHLFSAWGNSWDKRVQWDAWVAWTRILLQAAEGGPWPERLDKLNNVALRGAH
;
A
#
# COMPACT_ATOMS: atom_id res chain seq x y z
N MET A 1 26.83 -2.50 11.17
CA MET A 1 25.53 -2.55 11.88
C MET A 1 24.71 -3.67 11.28
N PRO A 2 24.01 -4.47 12.10
CA PRO A 2 23.12 -5.52 11.59
C PRO A 2 22.02 -4.93 10.70
N ILE A 3 21.55 -5.71 9.72
CA ILE A 3 20.44 -5.30 8.86
C ILE A 3 19.13 -5.56 9.61
N PRO A 4 18.22 -4.58 9.72
CA PRO A 4 16.98 -4.70 10.49
C PRO A 4 15.91 -5.50 9.75
N PHE A 5 16.12 -6.80 9.57
CA PHE A 5 15.10 -7.72 9.04
C PHE A 5 13.96 -7.94 10.04
N GLN A 6 12.76 -8.12 9.52
CA GLN A 6 11.56 -8.47 10.27
C GLN A 6 11.57 -9.95 10.62
N THR A 7 10.96 -10.28 11.76
CA THR A 7 10.65 -11.67 12.11
C THR A 7 9.45 -12.13 11.29
N PHE A 8 9.58 -13.29 10.63
CA PHE A 8 8.47 -13.87 9.86
C PHE A 8 7.30 -14.25 10.77
N ASP A 9 6.10 -13.83 10.37
CA ASP A 9 4.85 -14.14 11.06
C ASP A 9 4.03 -15.10 10.17
N PRO A 10 3.94 -16.40 10.53
CA PRO A 10 3.22 -17.38 9.73
C PRO A 10 1.71 -17.13 9.68
N ASP A 11 1.12 -16.55 10.74
CA ASP A 11 -0.32 -16.25 10.79
C ASP A 11 -0.66 -15.11 9.84
N LEU A 12 0.25 -14.13 9.72
CA LEU A 12 0.11 -13.05 8.76
C LEU A 12 0.17 -13.54 7.31
N PHE A 13 1.11 -14.44 7.00
CA PHE A 13 1.15 -15.07 5.68
C PHE A 13 -0.07 -15.95 5.42
N ALA A 14 -0.54 -16.72 6.41
CA ALA A 14 -1.75 -17.54 6.29
C ALA A 14 -3.00 -16.71 5.98
N ARG A 15 -3.09 -15.46 6.47
CA ARG A 15 -4.15 -14.50 6.10
C ARG A 15 -4.00 -13.95 4.68
N ALA A 16 -2.77 -13.69 4.24
CA ALA A 16 -2.50 -13.11 2.93
C ALA A 16 -2.58 -14.13 1.78
N GLN A 17 -2.18 -15.38 2.03
CA GLN A 17 -2.04 -16.41 1.00
C GLN A 17 -3.32 -16.69 0.20
N PRO A 18 -4.53 -16.79 0.81
CA PRO A 18 -5.77 -16.96 0.05
C PRO A 18 -6.09 -15.81 -0.91
N LEU A 19 -5.55 -14.62 -0.66
CA LEU A 19 -5.77 -13.41 -1.46
C LEU A 19 -4.89 -13.36 -2.72
N LEU A 20 -4.02 -14.36 -2.92
CA LEU A 20 -3.28 -14.58 -4.17
C LEU A 20 -4.16 -15.18 -5.28
N ASP A 21 -5.31 -15.77 -4.93
CA ASP A 21 -6.30 -16.20 -5.91
C ASP A 21 -7.06 -14.97 -6.42
N ASP A 22 -7.01 -14.66 -7.71
CA ASP A 22 -7.68 -13.49 -8.30
C ASP A 22 -9.19 -13.45 -8.02
N GLU A 23 -9.82 -14.59 -7.75
CA GLU A 23 -11.25 -14.73 -7.44
C GLU A 23 -11.56 -14.63 -5.93
N TRP A 24 -10.59 -14.30 -5.08
CA TRP A 24 -10.76 -14.25 -3.61
C TRP A 24 -11.96 -13.39 -3.19
N LEU A 25 -12.15 -12.25 -3.86
CA LEU A 25 -13.19 -11.29 -3.52
C LEU A 25 -14.59 -11.81 -3.89
N ALA A 26 -14.69 -12.61 -4.95
CA ALA A 26 -15.95 -13.26 -5.35
C ALA A 26 -16.37 -14.36 -4.37
N ARG A 27 -15.44 -14.84 -3.53
CA ARG A 27 -15.70 -15.83 -2.47
C ARG A 27 -15.85 -15.21 -1.08
N ASP A 28 -15.62 -13.90 -0.93
CA ASP A 28 -15.82 -13.20 0.34
C ASP A 28 -17.33 -13.02 0.60
N PRO A 29 -17.89 -13.61 1.68
CA PRO A 29 -19.33 -13.61 1.90
C PRO A 29 -19.91 -12.21 2.18
N GLU A 30 -19.09 -11.27 2.64
CA GLU A 30 -19.55 -9.93 2.98
C GLU A 30 -19.42 -8.94 1.82
N LEU A 31 -18.43 -9.13 0.95
CA LEU A 31 -18.08 -8.22 -0.15
C LEU A 31 -18.59 -8.71 -1.51
N ALA A 32 -18.64 -10.02 -1.75
CA ALA A 32 -19.10 -10.60 -3.02
C ALA A 32 -20.49 -10.10 -3.46
N PRO A 33 -21.50 -9.91 -2.57
CA PRO A 33 -22.81 -9.39 -2.98
C PRO A 33 -22.77 -7.98 -3.58
N VAL A 34 -21.73 -7.20 -3.28
CA VAL A 34 -21.59 -5.80 -3.73
C VAL A 34 -20.91 -5.71 -5.09
N LEU A 35 -20.09 -6.71 -5.45
CA LEU A 35 -19.27 -6.68 -6.67
C LEU A 35 -20.06 -6.49 -7.96
N PRO A 36 -21.20 -7.17 -8.21
CA PRO A 36 -21.94 -6.97 -9.47
C PRO A 36 -22.35 -5.51 -9.69
N THR A 37 -22.79 -4.84 -8.62
CA THR A 37 -23.21 -3.43 -8.66
C THR A 37 -22.03 -2.50 -8.94
N VAL A 38 -20.86 -2.77 -8.34
CA VAL A 38 -19.63 -1.98 -8.55
C VAL A 38 -19.05 -2.21 -9.94
N LEU A 39 -18.96 -3.46 -10.38
CA LEU A 39 -18.42 -3.85 -11.68
C LEU A 39 -19.27 -3.37 -12.85
N ALA A 40 -20.60 -3.31 -12.69
CA ALA A 40 -21.52 -2.77 -13.70
C ALA A 40 -21.27 -1.28 -14.03
N ARG A 41 -20.45 -0.57 -13.25
CA ARG A 41 -20.10 0.84 -13.46
C ARG A 41 -18.83 1.04 -14.30
N ASN A 42 -18.41 0.02 -15.05
CA ASN A 42 -17.23 0.00 -15.92
C ASN A 42 -15.89 0.24 -15.19
N VAL A 43 -15.83 0.01 -13.88
CA VAL A 43 -14.61 0.20 -13.08
C VAL A 43 -13.43 -0.67 -13.57
N GLY A 44 -13.70 -1.78 -14.25
CA GLY A 44 -12.68 -2.61 -14.90
C GLY A 44 -12.14 -2.04 -16.22
N GLN A 45 -12.75 -0.99 -16.77
CA GLN A 45 -12.38 -0.34 -18.03
C GLN A 45 -11.82 1.07 -17.81
N ASP A 46 -12.10 1.70 -16.67
CA ASP A 46 -11.54 3.01 -16.35
C ASP A 46 -10.06 2.89 -15.99
N TRP A 47 -9.23 3.69 -16.66
CA TRP A 47 -7.85 3.89 -16.25
C TRP A 47 -7.79 4.53 -14.85
N HIS A 48 -6.89 4.00 -14.01
CA HIS A 48 -6.65 4.52 -12.67
C HIS A 48 -5.19 4.29 -12.25
N LYS A 49 -4.35 5.30 -12.49
CA LYS A 49 -2.96 5.35 -12.00
C LYS A 49 -2.14 4.13 -12.42
N ALA A 50 -1.92 3.14 -11.56
CA ALA A 50 -1.09 1.96 -11.87
C ALA A 50 -1.83 0.89 -12.71
N GLY A 51 -3.15 0.98 -12.84
CA GLY A 51 -3.95 -0.03 -13.52
C GLY A 51 -5.37 0.45 -13.83
N THR A 52 -6.36 -0.42 -13.62
CA THR A 52 -7.78 -0.07 -13.74
C THR A 52 -8.35 0.38 -12.39
N PHE A 53 -9.49 1.07 -12.39
CA PHE A 53 -10.13 1.45 -11.14
C PHE A 53 -10.55 0.21 -10.32
N ARG A 54 -10.97 -0.89 -10.97
CA ARG A 54 -11.18 -2.19 -10.31
C ARG A 54 -9.92 -2.66 -9.60
N HIS A 55 -8.78 -2.63 -10.28
CA HIS A 55 -7.50 -3.07 -9.72
C HIS A 55 -7.19 -2.32 -8.43
N HIS A 56 -7.34 -1.00 -8.46
CA HIS A 56 -7.15 -0.12 -7.32
C HIS A 56 -8.07 -0.46 -6.13
N LEU A 57 -9.39 -0.54 -6.38
CA LEU A 57 -10.36 -0.85 -5.33
C LEU A 57 -10.10 -2.22 -4.68
N VAL A 58 -9.73 -3.22 -5.48
CA VAL A 58 -9.38 -4.56 -4.97
C VAL A 58 -8.08 -4.51 -4.16
N GLY A 59 -7.07 -3.75 -4.60
CA GLY A 59 -5.81 -3.58 -3.88
C GLY A 59 -5.98 -2.95 -2.49
N VAL A 60 -6.77 -1.88 -2.39
CA VAL A 60 -7.10 -1.25 -1.10
C VAL A 60 -7.86 -2.23 -0.20
N THR A 61 -8.87 -2.91 -0.75
CA THR A 61 -9.67 -3.90 -0.01
C THR A 61 -8.82 -5.08 0.47
N ARG A 62 -7.81 -5.48 -0.30
CA ARG A 62 -6.85 -6.54 0.09
C ARG A 62 -6.09 -6.16 1.35
N SER A 63 -5.51 -4.95 1.39
CA SER A 63 -4.84 -4.44 2.59
C SER A 63 -5.76 -4.43 3.80
N LEU A 64 -6.98 -3.91 3.66
CA LEU A 64 -7.95 -3.87 4.76
C LEU A 64 -8.39 -5.25 5.24
N THR A 65 -8.45 -6.24 4.34
CA THR A 65 -8.77 -7.63 4.67
C THR A 65 -7.63 -8.29 5.46
N VAL A 66 -6.39 -8.12 5.01
CA VAL A 66 -5.19 -8.57 5.76
C VAL A 66 -5.13 -7.93 7.15
N TRP A 67 -5.50 -6.65 7.24
CA TRP A 67 -5.54 -5.88 8.49
C TRP A 67 -6.78 -6.18 9.34
N GLN A 68 -7.58 -7.18 8.95
CA GLN A 68 -8.76 -7.66 9.67
C GLN A 68 -9.79 -6.56 9.98
N GLN A 69 -9.89 -5.55 9.11
CA GLN A 69 -10.84 -4.46 9.33
C GLN A 69 -12.29 -4.97 9.27
N PRO A 70 -13.22 -4.36 10.03
CA PRO A 70 -14.61 -4.76 10.03
C PRO A 70 -15.27 -4.51 8.66
N ARG A 71 -16.40 -5.19 8.44
CA ARG A 71 -17.14 -5.19 7.16
C ARG A 71 -17.33 -3.80 6.55
N ASP A 72 -17.78 -2.84 7.34
CA ASP A 72 -18.06 -1.48 6.90
C ASP A 72 -16.80 -0.71 6.48
N VAL A 73 -15.67 -0.91 7.15
CA VAL A 73 -14.37 -0.34 6.75
C VAL A 73 -13.83 -1.02 5.48
N ARG A 74 -14.01 -2.34 5.31
CA ARG A 74 -13.65 -3.03 4.07
C ARG A 74 -14.50 -2.57 2.89
N LEU A 75 -15.81 -2.40 3.11
CA LEU A 75 -16.73 -1.82 2.13
C LEU A 75 -16.41 -0.37 1.81
N LEU A 76 -16.01 0.42 2.81
CA LEU A 76 -15.45 1.75 2.60
C LEU A 76 -14.27 1.64 1.63
N GLY A 77 -13.28 0.78 1.87
CA GLY A 77 -12.16 0.57 0.94
C GLY A 77 -12.58 0.19 -0.49
N LEU A 78 -13.57 -0.69 -0.64
CA LEU A 78 -14.10 -1.09 -1.96
C LEU A 78 -14.86 0.04 -2.68
N LEU A 79 -15.36 1.03 -1.94
CA LEU A 79 -16.26 2.06 -2.44
C LEU A 79 -15.75 3.50 -2.23
N HIS A 80 -14.53 3.70 -1.72
CA HIS A 80 -14.04 4.98 -1.17
C HIS A 80 -13.93 6.13 -2.19
N SER A 81 -14.23 5.87 -3.47
CA SER A 81 -14.16 6.85 -4.55
C SER A 81 -15.40 6.84 -5.46
N VAL A 82 -16.47 6.12 -5.09
CA VAL A 82 -17.60 5.85 -6.00
C VAL A 82 -18.54 7.04 -6.20
N TYR A 83 -18.58 8.01 -5.29
CA TYR A 83 -19.34 9.26 -5.46
C TYR A 83 -18.51 10.37 -6.14
N GLY A 84 -17.35 10.04 -6.71
CA GLY A 84 -16.33 11.02 -7.09
C GLY A 84 -15.62 11.59 -5.86
N ASN A 85 -14.45 12.19 -6.06
CA ASN A 85 -13.68 12.78 -4.98
C ASN A 85 -12.79 13.94 -5.47
N ALA A 86 -12.19 14.70 -4.56
CA ALA A 86 -11.39 15.90 -4.88
C ALA A 86 -10.13 15.66 -5.75
N PHE A 87 -9.74 14.41 -6.03
CA PHE A 87 -8.56 14.08 -6.83
C PHE A 87 -8.90 13.32 -8.12
N VAL A 88 -10.12 12.80 -8.25
CA VAL A 88 -10.55 11.94 -9.35
C VAL A 88 -12.03 12.18 -9.62
N ASP A 89 -12.34 12.72 -10.81
CA ASP A 89 -13.71 12.96 -11.30
C ASP A 89 -14.31 11.70 -11.97
N LEU A 90 -14.25 10.57 -11.26
CA LEU A 90 -14.87 9.30 -11.66
C LEU A 90 -16.12 9.07 -10.80
N VAL A 91 -17.15 9.91 -10.99
CA VAL A 91 -18.44 9.69 -10.34
C VAL A 91 -19.06 8.40 -10.89
N LYS A 92 -19.18 7.38 -10.03
CA LYS A 92 -19.83 6.10 -10.37
C LYS A 92 -21.26 6.02 -9.87
N PHE A 93 -21.57 6.75 -8.80
CA PHE A 93 -22.90 6.91 -8.25
C PHE A 93 -23.18 8.39 -8.07
N ASP A 94 -24.38 8.84 -8.43
CA ASP A 94 -24.81 10.19 -8.12
C ASP A 94 -25.24 10.27 -6.63
N PRO A 95 -24.52 11.02 -5.78
CA PRO A 95 -24.86 11.13 -4.37
C PRO A 95 -26.21 11.83 -4.12
N ALA A 96 -26.78 12.53 -5.10
CA ALA A 96 -28.10 13.14 -4.95
C ALA A 96 -29.25 12.13 -5.08
N SER A 97 -29.07 11.07 -5.89
CA SER A 97 -30.14 10.16 -6.26
C SER A 97 -29.90 8.69 -5.87
N GLU A 98 -28.65 8.26 -5.70
CA GLU A 98 -28.32 6.83 -5.58
C GLU A 98 -27.91 6.37 -4.17
N ARG A 99 -27.84 7.29 -3.19
CA ARG A 99 -27.42 6.96 -1.82
C ARG A 99 -28.31 5.93 -1.13
N ALA A 100 -29.63 6.06 -1.26
CA ALA A 100 -30.58 5.13 -0.65
C ALA A 100 -30.38 3.70 -1.18
N ARG A 101 -30.19 3.57 -2.49
CA ARG A 101 -29.92 2.28 -3.14
C ARG A 101 -28.58 1.68 -2.68
N LEU A 102 -27.53 2.50 -2.58
CA LEU A 102 -26.25 2.00 -2.05
C LEU A 102 -26.41 1.56 -0.59
N ARG A 103 -27.12 2.34 0.23
CA ARG A 103 -27.39 2.03 1.63
C ARG A 103 -28.13 0.70 1.82
N GLU A 104 -29.13 0.43 1.00
CA GLU A 104 -29.85 -0.86 1.01
C GLU A 104 -28.91 -2.04 0.73
N LEU A 105 -27.92 -1.84 -0.15
CA LEU A 105 -26.97 -2.89 -0.54
C LEU A 105 -25.87 -3.11 0.50
N VAL A 106 -25.30 -2.04 1.06
CA VAL A 106 -24.09 -2.11 1.89
C VAL A 106 -24.35 -1.95 3.38
N GLY A 107 -25.54 -1.46 3.76
CA GLY A 107 -25.92 -1.09 5.11
C GLY A 107 -25.65 0.38 5.43
N GLU A 108 -26.31 0.90 6.46
CA GLU A 108 -26.24 2.31 6.88
C GLU A 108 -24.83 2.74 7.27
N SER A 109 -24.14 1.97 8.13
CA SER A 109 -22.77 2.29 8.57
C SER A 109 -21.82 2.45 7.40
N ALA A 110 -21.77 1.46 6.50
CA ALA A 110 -20.85 1.46 5.36
C ALA A 110 -21.16 2.60 4.38
N GLU A 111 -22.44 2.84 4.04
CA GLU A 111 -22.81 3.93 3.14
C GLU A 111 -22.47 5.30 3.72
N HIS A 112 -22.70 5.49 5.03
CA HIS A 112 -22.35 6.72 5.73
C HIS A 112 -20.85 7.01 5.68
N LEU A 113 -20.02 6.01 5.98
CA LEU A 113 -18.56 6.12 5.87
C LEU A 113 -18.12 6.47 4.44
N VAL A 114 -18.67 5.76 3.43
CA VAL A 114 -18.36 6.00 2.01
C VAL A 114 -18.71 7.43 1.60
N TYR A 115 -19.90 7.90 1.96
CA TYR A 115 -20.36 9.24 1.66
C TYR A 115 -19.44 10.30 2.29
N LEU A 116 -19.14 10.18 3.59
CA LEU A 116 -18.27 11.11 4.26
C LEU A 116 -16.85 11.09 3.67
N PHE A 117 -16.29 9.93 3.37
CA PHE A 117 -14.95 9.82 2.81
C PHE A 117 -14.84 10.44 1.41
N CYS A 118 -15.87 10.26 0.58
CA CYS A 118 -15.91 10.85 -0.78
C CYS A 118 -16.10 12.37 -0.75
N THR A 119 -16.88 12.89 0.20
CA THR A 119 -17.35 14.27 0.18
C THR A 119 -16.61 15.23 1.11
N GLN A 120 -15.80 14.71 2.04
CA GLN A 120 -14.96 15.52 2.92
C GLN A 120 -13.57 15.76 2.31
N SER A 121 -12.90 16.83 2.73
CA SER A 121 -11.57 17.16 2.22
C SER A 121 -10.51 16.20 2.77
N ARG A 122 -10.05 15.27 1.93
CA ARG A 122 -8.92 14.37 2.26
C ARG A 122 -7.64 15.13 2.58
N THR A 123 -7.36 16.21 1.84
CA THR A 123 -6.20 17.07 2.10
C THR A 123 -6.26 17.61 3.52
N GLN A 124 -7.40 18.20 3.92
CA GLN A 124 -7.56 18.76 5.25
C GLN A 124 -7.51 17.68 6.33
N PHE A 125 -8.14 16.52 6.08
CA PHE A 125 -8.10 15.38 6.99
C PHE A 125 -6.65 14.95 7.29
N VAL A 126 -5.87 14.65 6.23
CA VAL A 126 -4.47 14.22 6.40
C VAL A 126 -3.63 15.31 7.07
N GLN A 127 -3.82 16.59 6.71
CA GLN A 127 -3.13 17.71 7.37
C GLN A 127 -3.41 17.75 8.87
N LYS A 128 -4.69 17.69 9.28
CA LYS A 128 -5.05 17.78 10.70
C LYS A 128 -4.63 16.53 11.48
N VAL A 129 -4.74 15.33 10.91
CA VAL A 129 -4.27 14.09 11.57
C VAL A 129 -2.77 14.12 11.79
N LEU A 130 -1.97 14.46 10.77
CA LEU A 130 -0.51 14.56 10.89
C LEU A 130 -0.07 15.74 11.77
N GLY A 131 -0.85 16.81 11.80
CA GLY A 131 -0.65 17.99 12.64
C GLY A 131 -1.16 17.85 14.07
N GLN A 132 -1.56 16.65 14.51
CA GLN A 132 -2.10 16.39 15.85
C GLN A 132 -3.33 17.23 16.20
N GLY A 133 -4.16 17.54 15.22
CA GLY A 133 -5.38 18.36 15.36
C GLY A 133 -6.63 17.60 15.81
N MET A 134 -6.49 16.36 16.28
CA MET A 134 -7.60 15.60 16.88
C MET A 134 -7.91 16.14 18.27
N GLU A 135 -9.19 16.10 18.64
CA GLU A 135 -9.67 16.43 19.98
C GLU A 135 -9.30 15.32 20.98
N ALA A 136 -9.43 15.60 22.28
CA ALA A 136 -9.08 14.64 23.34
C ALA A 136 -9.85 13.31 23.26
N ASP A 137 -11.09 13.33 22.74
CA ASP A 137 -11.91 12.14 22.51
C ASP A 137 -11.56 11.40 21.21
N GLY A 138 -10.67 11.94 20.37
CA GLY A 138 -10.28 11.42 19.06
C GLY A 138 -11.13 11.93 17.90
N SER A 139 -12.12 12.79 18.15
CA SER A 139 -12.91 13.42 17.08
C SER A 139 -12.07 14.46 16.32
N LEU A 140 -12.49 14.78 15.10
CA LEU A 140 -11.77 15.71 14.22
C LEU A 140 -12.73 16.67 13.52
N LEU A 141 -12.46 17.97 13.62
CA LEU A 141 -13.23 18.99 12.91
C LEU A 141 -12.66 19.22 11.52
N LEU A 142 -13.50 19.13 10.50
CA LEU A 142 -13.19 19.50 9.11
C LEU A 142 -14.05 20.71 8.69
N ASP A 143 -13.50 21.57 7.85
CA ASP A 143 -14.18 22.74 7.32
C ASP A 143 -14.65 22.42 5.90
N LYS A 144 -15.93 22.61 5.62
CA LYS A 144 -16.55 22.40 4.31
C LYS A 144 -17.56 23.49 4.04
N ASP A 145 -17.33 24.26 2.97
CA ASP A 145 -18.23 25.34 2.51
C ASP A 145 -18.60 26.34 3.63
N GLY A 146 -17.64 26.67 4.50
CA GLY A 146 -17.84 27.57 5.64
C GLY A 146 -18.55 26.94 6.85
N THR A 147 -18.87 25.65 6.79
CA THR A 147 -19.45 24.88 7.90
C THR A 147 -18.42 23.93 8.51
N GLN A 148 -18.47 23.75 9.84
CA GLN A 148 -17.65 22.75 10.51
C GLN A 148 -18.39 21.41 10.60
N HIS A 149 -17.77 20.38 10.07
CA HIS A 149 -18.22 19.00 10.17
C HIS A 149 -17.33 18.25 11.17
N ARG A 150 -17.93 17.69 12.22
CA ARG A 150 -17.22 16.86 13.21
C ARG A 150 -17.26 15.40 12.79
N LEU A 151 -16.09 14.81 12.56
CA LEU A 151 -15.93 13.37 12.46
C LEU A 151 -15.82 12.76 13.85
N THR A 152 -16.53 11.66 14.08
CA THR A 152 -16.45 10.84 15.28
C THR A 152 -15.10 10.13 15.38
N PRO A 153 -14.68 9.67 16.57
CA PRO A 153 -13.43 8.93 16.72
C PRO A 153 -13.37 7.67 15.83
N TYR A 154 -14.49 6.95 15.69
CA TYR A 154 -14.56 5.79 14.80
C TYR A 154 -14.33 6.15 13.33
N GLU A 155 -14.96 7.22 12.83
CA GLU A 155 -14.75 7.73 11.48
C GLU A 155 -13.31 8.16 11.24
N VAL A 156 -12.69 8.84 12.22
CA VAL A 156 -11.28 9.25 12.13
C VAL A 156 -10.36 8.03 12.08
N ALA A 157 -10.61 7.00 12.89
CA ALA A 157 -9.84 5.76 12.84
C ALA A 157 -9.99 5.05 11.49
N ALA A 158 -11.23 4.87 11.01
CA ALA A 158 -11.52 4.24 9.73
C ALA A 158 -10.87 5.00 8.56
N PHE A 159 -10.98 6.33 8.55
CA PHE A 159 -10.45 7.16 7.48
C PHE A 159 -8.93 7.19 7.49
N THR A 160 -8.31 7.14 8.68
CA THR A 160 -6.86 7.04 8.81
C THR A 160 -6.37 5.70 8.23
N ILE A 161 -7.00 4.59 8.60
CA ILE A 161 -6.64 3.25 8.10
C ILE A 161 -6.87 3.14 6.58
N VAL A 162 -8.01 3.59 6.06
CA VAL A 162 -8.29 3.56 4.62
C VAL A 162 -7.35 4.49 3.85
N SER A 163 -7.00 5.67 4.39
CA SER A 163 -6.01 6.55 3.77
C SER A 163 -4.62 5.91 3.70
N MET A 164 -4.23 5.13 4.72
CA MET A 164 -2.98 4.36 4.70
C MET A 164 -2.98 3.32 3.56
N ALA A 165 -4.07 2.55 3.43
CA ALA A 165 -4.23 1.52 2.40
C ALA A 165 -4.34 2.11 0.98
N ASP A 166 -5.13 3.18 0.80
CA ASP A 166 -5.28 3.93 -0.44
C ASP A 166 -3.93 4.48 -0.93
N THR A 167 -3.19 5.13 -0.02
CA THR A 167 -1.92 5.75 -0.37
C THR A 167 -0.87 4.73 -0.80
N ILE A 168 -0.72 3.61 -0.08
CA ILE A 168 0.28 2.59 -0.44
C ILE A 168 -0.08 1.90 -1.75
N GLU A 169 -1.37 1.66 -2.02
CA GLU A 169 -1.82 0.95 -3.23
C GLU A 169 -1.48 1.71 -4.50
N GLN A 170 -1.55 3.04 -4.48
CA GLN A 170 -1.63 3.80 -5.73
C GLN A 170 -0.41 4.66 -6.06
N TRP A 171 0.40 5.06 -5.07
CA TRP A 171 1.32 6.18 -5.27
C TRP A 171 2.67 5.78 -5.86
N PHE A 172 3.05 6.40 -6.99
CA PHE A 172 4.35 6.21 -7.64
C PHE A 172 4.71 7.37 -8.59
N SER A 173 6.00 7.48 -8.92
CA SER A 173 6.57 8.29 -10.01
C SER A 173 5.92 9.66 -10.21
N TRP A 174 5.14 9.83 -11.29
CA TRP A 174 4.54 11.09 -11.71
C TRP A 174 3.67 11.72 -10.61
N GLN A 175 3.09 10.92 -9.70
CA GLN A 175 2.33 11.44 -8.55
C GLN A 175 3.20 12.20 -7.56
N ASP A 176 4.46 11.80 -7.35
CA ASP A 176 5.40 12.57 -6.51
C ASP A 176 5.72 13.95 -7.11
N ASP A 177 5.65 14.06 -8.44
CA ASP A 177 5.91 15.30 -9.18
C ASP A 177 4.68 16.21 -9.18
N ILE A 178 3.51 15.68 -9.55
CA ILE A 178 2.27 16.48 -9.68
C ILE A 178 1.65 16.84 -8.32
N TYR A 179 1.77 15.96 -7.32
CA TYR A 179 1.26 16.18 -5.96
C TYR A 179 2.43 16.39 -4.99
N SER A 180 3.49 17.03 -5.45
CA SER A 180 4.69 17.29 -4.66
C SER A 180 4.32 18.00 -3.35
N ARG A 181 4.78 17.43 -2.23
CA ARG A 181 4.51 17.86 -0.85
C ARG A 181 3.08 17.66 -0.37
N PHE A 182 2.27 16.82 -1.01
CA PHE A 182 0.99 16.38 -0.44
C PHE A 182 1.17 16.00 1.05
N PRO A 183 0.29 16.46 1.96
CA PRO A 183 -0.95 17.19 1.71
C PRO A 183 -0.80 18.73 1.63
N HIS A 184 0.40 19.28 1.72
CA HIS A 184 0.68 20.72 1.58
C HIS A 184 1.15 21.07 0.17
N VAL A 185 0.41 20.62 -0.85
CA VAL A 185 0.74 20.89 -2.26
C VAL A 185 0.77 22.40 -2.48
N GLN A 186 1.91 22.92 -2.90
CA GLN A 186 2.09 24.35 -3.20
C GLN A 186 1.84 24.58 -4.69
N HIS A 187 0.84 25.40 -5.03
CA HIS A 187 0.68 25.89 -6.39
C HIS A 187 1.80 26.88 -6.72
N ARG A 188 2.70 26.48 -7.63
CA ARG A 188 3.76 27.33 -8.17
C ARG A 188 3.41 27.72 -9.60
N PRO A 189 3.32 29.01 -9.94
CA PRO A 189 3.16 29.43 -11.34
C PRO A 189 4.35 28.92 -12.16
N GLN A 190 4.10 28.03 -13.12
CA GLN A 190 5.10 27.48 -14.02
C GLN A 190 4.47 27.17 -15.38
N ALA A 191 5.26 27.21 -16.45
CA ALA A 191 4.82 26.72 -17.76
C ALA A 191 4.47 25.23 -17.65
N VAL A 192 3.42 24.80 -18.33
CA VAL A 192 2.95 23.41 -18.26
C VAL A 192 4.01 22.48 -18.83
N HIS A 193 4.56 21.59 -17.99
CA HIS A 193 5.55 20.58 -18.39
C HIS A 193 4.89 19.20 -18.47
N TRP A 194 4.13 18.96 -19.54
CA TRP A 194 3.38 17.71 -19.76
C TRP A 194 4.25 16.45 -19.69
N ALA A 195 5.55 16.55 -19.96
CA ALA A 195 6.44 15.39 -19.86
C ALA A 195 6.52 14.81 -18.43
N ALA A 196 6.32 15.63 -17.39
CA ALA A 196 6.29 15.15 -16.00
C ALA A 196 5.08 14.26 -15.67
N SER A 197 4.03 14.29 -16.50
CA SER A 197 2.82 13.47 -16.34
C SER A 197 2.73 12.31 -17.34
N LEU A 198 3.83 11.98 -18.03
CA LEU A 198 3.84 10.83 -18.95
C LEU A 198 3.54 9.55 -18.18
N TRP A 199 2.56 8.80 -18.69
CA TRP A 199 2.17 7.51 -18.16
C TRP A 199 2.66 6.36 -19.07
N PRO A 200 3.17 5.23 -18.53
CA PRO A 200 3.35 4.95 -17.10
C PRO A 200 4.58 5.63 -16.48
N GLY A 201 5.37 6.35 -17.27
CA GLY A 201 6.60 6.99 -16.82
C GLY A 201 7.64 5.95 -16.35
N PRO A 202 8.64 6.35 -15.55
CA PRO A 202 9.64 5.42 -15.03
C PRO A 202 9.12 4.46 -13.96
N MET A 203 7.90 4.67 -13.44
CA MET A 203 7.30 3.85 -12.38
C MET A 203 8.16 3.74 -11.09
N ARG A 204 9.03 4.73 -10.84
CA ARG A 204 9.84 4.80 -9.61
C ARG A 204 8.93 4.76 -8.37
N PRO A 205 9.23 3.92 -7.36
CA PRO A 205 8.50 3.95 -6.11
C PRO A 205 8.58 5.32 -5.43
N THR A 206 7.56 5.67 -4.66
CA THR A 206 7.58 6.94 -3.93
C THR A 206 8.69 6.96 -2.88
N GLY A 207 9.38 8.10 -2.78
CA GLY A 207 10.33 8.38 -1.70
C GLY A 207 9.75 9.26 -0.60
N ARG A 208 8.42 9.41 -0.54
CA ARG A 208 7.74 10.37 0.33
C ARG A 208 6.47 9.88 1.00
N MET A 209 5.78 8.86 0.51
CA MET A 209 4.48 8.51 1.08
C MET A 209 4.55 7.51 2.24
N VAL A 210 5.56 6.64 2.30
CA VAL A 210 5.67 5.61 3.34
C VAL A 210 5.90 6.24 4.72
N HIS A 211 6.69 7.32 4.84
CA HIS A 211 6.83 8.05 6.12
C HIS A 211 5.54 8.79 6.48
N GLN A 212 4.77 9.27 5.49
CA GLN A 212 3.47 9.89 5.74
C GLN A 212 2.46 8.87 6.26
N ILE A 213 2.40 7.69 5.63
CA ILE A 213 1.61 6.54 6.09
C ILE A 213 2.06 6.14 7.50
N ASN A 214 3.37 6.16 7.80
CA ASN A 214 3.86 5.95 9.17
C ASN A 214 3.33 7.02 10.14
N GLY A 215 3.28 8.29 9.75
CA GLY A 215 2.66 9.37 10.53
C GLY A 215 1.18 9.10 10.83
N LEU A 216 0.41 8.69 9.83
CA LEU A 216 -0.99 8.28 10.00
C LEU A 216 -1.11 7.08 10.94
N SER A 217 -0.24 6.08 10.79
CA SER A 217 -0.21 4.89 11.66
C SER A 217 0.03 5.25 13.12
N LYS A 218 0.87 6.25 13.40
CA LYS A 218 1.11 6.76 14.75
C LYS A 218 -0.09 7.50 15.32
N ALA A 219 -0.86 8.20 14.48
CA ALA A 219 -2.08 8.88 14.92
C ALA A 219 -3.13 7.90 15.46
N LEU A 220 -3.15 6.65 14.98
CA LEU A 220 -4.00 5.58 15.53
C LEU A 220 -3.68 5.21 16.99
N LYS A 221 -2.55 5.66 17.53
CA LYS A 221 -2.20 5.50 18.96
C LYS A 221 -2.84 6.55 19.86
N HIS A 222 -3.56 7.52 19.29
CA HIS A 222 -4.32 8.51 20.06
C HIS A 222 -5.29 7.80 21.04
N PRO A 223 -5.40 8.22 22.33
CA PRO A 223 -6.23 7.53 23.32
C PRO A 223 -7.69 7.35 22.92
N GLY A 224 -8.24 8.33 22.20
CA GLY A 224 -9.61 8.26 21.67
C GLY A 224 -9.79 7.37 20.44
N LEU A 225 -8.71 6.93 19.78
CA LEU A 225 -8.77 6.04 18.61
C LEU A 225 -8.29 4.62 18.91
N LYS A 226 -7.38 4.49 19.88
CA LYS A 226 -6.78 3.22 20.24
C LYS A 226 -7.88 2.22 20.58
N ASP A 227 -7.73 1.00 20.08
CA ASP A 227 -8.63 -0.13 20.32
C ASP A 227 -10.04 -0.02 19.69
N LEU A 228 -10.36 1.06 18.94
CA LEU A 228 -11.62 1.16 18.18
C LEU A 228 -11.66 0.24 16.95
N LEU A 229 -10.51 0.05 16.30
CA LEU A 229 -10.35 -0.77 15.12
C LEU A 229 -9.10 -1.64 15.25
N PRO A 230 -9.05 -2.82 14.60
CA PRO A 230 -7.85 -3.64 14.57
C PRO A 230 -6.64 -2.84 14.07
N THR A 231 -5.52 -2.93 14.80
CA THR A 231 -4.31 -2.18 14.47
C THR A 231 -3.64 -2.79 13.23
N PRO A 232 -3.35 -2.00 12.17
CA PRO A 232 -2.60 -2.49 11.02
C PRO A 232 -1.25 -3.11 11.42
N PRO A 233 -0.86 -4.28 10.87
CA PRO A 233 0.38 -5.00 11.21
C PRO A 233 1.63 -4.39 10.55
N VAL A 234 1.58 -3.12 10.15
CA VAL A 234 2.69 -2.40 9.49
C VAL A 234 3.46 -1.55 10.50
N PHE A 235 4.73 -1.26 10.24
CA PHE A 235 5.59 -0.48 11.15
C PHE A 235 5.65 -1.05 12.59
N GLY A 236 5.69 -2.39 12.70
CA GLY A 236 5.67 -3.12 13.97
C GLY A 236 4.41 -2.80 14.78
N HIS A 237 3.24 -3.04 14.19
CA HIS A 237 1.93 -2.66 14.75
C HIS A 237 1.83 -1.17 15.09
N CYS A 238 2.26 -0.32 14.16
CA CYS A 238 2.22 1.14 14.26
C CYS A 238 3.07 1.72 15.42
N ASN A 239 4.09 1.01 15.89
CA ASN A 239 4.92 1.44 17.04
C ASN A 239 6.26 2.05 16.62
N HIS A 240 6.68 1.87 15.38
CA HIS A 240 7.99 2.34 14.92
C HIS A 240 7.89 3.62 14.10
N HIS A 241 9.03 4.30 13.95
CA HIS A 241 9.16 5.51 13.16
C HIS A 241 9.95 5.27 11.88
N LEU A 242 9.44 5.79 10.76
CA LEU A 242 10.21 6.03 9.55
C LEU A 242 10.27 7.55 9.32
N SER A 243 11.49 8.10 9.19
CA SER A 243 11.68 9.52 8.88
C SER A 243 11.62 9.76 7.37
N ALA A 244 11.25 10.97 6.96
CA ALA A 244 11.24 11.36 5.55
C ALA A 244 12.62 11.24 4.89
N ALA A 245 13.70 11.56 5.62
CA ALA A 245 15.07 11.44 5.12
C ALA A 245 15.45 9.97 4.86
N ASN A 246 15.06 9.08 5.77
CA ASN A 246 15.31 7.65 5.62
C ASN A 246 14.51 7.05 4.45
N GLU A 247 13.24 7.41 4.30
CA GLU A 247 12.45 6.97 3.15
C GLU A 247 13.08 7.43 1.83
N ALA A 248 13.44 8.71 1.72
CA ALA A 248 14.05 9.27 0.52
C ALA A 248 15.38 8.60 0.17
N ALA A 249 16.23 8.34 1.17
CA ALA A 249 17.49 7.62 0.99
C ALA A 249 17.25 6.19 0.50
N ALA A 250 16.36 5.44 1.16
CA ALA A 250 16.04 4.06 0.79
C ALA A 250 15.48 3.97 -0.64
N ALA A 251 14.56 4.86 -1.00
CA ALA A 251 13.97 4.91 -2.33
C ALA A 251 15.03 5.18 -3.41
N SER A 252 15.94 6.11 -3.16
CA SER A 252 17.01 6.46 -4.10
C SER A 252 18.02 5.31 -4.30
N LEU A 253 18.42 4.66 -3.20
CA LEU A 253 19.36 3.53 -3.21
C LEU A 253 18.75 2.29 -3.87
N TYR A 254 17.50 1.97 -3.56
CA TYR A 254 16.77 0.90 -4.25
C TYR A 254 16.67 1.19 -5.74
N TRP A 255 16.28 2.41 -6.11
CA TRP A 255 16.08 2.78 -7.49
C TRP A 255 17.36 2.72 -8.33
N SER A 256 18.51 3.12 -7.78
CA SER A 256 19.79 3.03 -8.51
C SER A 256 20.19 1.59 -8.82
N VAL A 257 19.88 0.63 -7.94
CA VAL A 257 20.14 -0.80 -8.21
C VAL A 257 19.18 -1.32 -9.28
N ILE A 258 17.91 -0.93 -9.20
CA ILE A 258 16.89 -1.29 -10.19
C ILE A 258 17.20 -0.74 -11.59
N GLN A 259 17.74 0.48 -11.66
CA GLN A 259 18.18 1.12 -12.91
C GLN A 259 19.49 0.51 -13.44
N GLN A 260 20.12 -0.40 -12.70
CA GLN A 260 21.43 -0.97 -13.02
C GLN A 260 22.55 0.08 -13.06
N ASP A 261 22.47 1.11 -12.22
CA ASP A 261 23.47 2.18 -12.11
C ASP A 261 24.73 1.77 -11.33
N GLN A 262 24.89 0.47 -11.04
CA GLN A 262 26.05 -0.11 -10.36
C GLN A 262 26.86 -0.96 -11.34
N PRO A 263 28.16 -1.22 -11.07
CA PRO A 263 28.91 -2.24 -11.82
C PRO A 263 28.17 -3.58 -11.81
N LEU A 264 28.10 -4.25 -12.96
CA LEU A 264 27.28 -5.47 -13.16
C LEU A 264 28.11 -6.77 -13.16
N VAL A 265 29.43 -6.66 -13.11
CA VAL A 265 30.34 -7.82 -13.16
C VAL A 265 30.40 -8.54 -11.82
N ASP A 266 30.44 -7.78 -10.71
CA ASP A 266 30.38 -8.28 -9.34
C ASP A 266 29.08 -7.80 -8.68
N LEU A 267 28.59 -8.58 -7.70
CA LEU A 267 27.38 -8.29 -6.95
C LEU A 267 27.65 -7.43 -5.71
N ASP A 268 28.91 -7.24 -5.32
CA ASP A 268 29.33 -6.59 -4.08
C ASP A 268 28.75 -5.17 -3.89
N VAL A 269 28.87 -4.30 -4.91
CA VAL A 269 28.38 -2.91 -4.86
C VAL A 269 26.86 -2.88 -4.77
N ALA A 270 26.17 -3.63 -5.65
CA ALA A 270 24.71 -3.71 -5.66
C ALA A 270 24.16 -4.26 -4.32
N THR A 271 24.86 -5.26 -3.76
CA THR A 271 24.55 -5.82 -2.44
C THR A 271 24.68 -4.76 -1.36
N GLY A 272 25.83 -4.08 -1.26
CA GLY A 272 26.06 -3.04 -0.26
C GLY A 272 25.06 -1.88 -0.33
N VAL A 273 24.68 -1.47 -1.54
CA VAL A 273 23.67 -0.43 -1.79
C VAL A 273 22.28 -0.89 -1.29
N LEU A 274 21.86 -2.12 -1.60
CA LEU A 274 20.58 -2.64 -1.12
C LEU A 274 20.56 -2.87 0.40
N GLU A 275 21.65 -3.35 0.98
CA GLU A 275 21.75 -3.45 2.45
C GLU A 275 21.58 -2.06 3.11
N SER A 276 22.14 -1.02 2.50
CA SER A 276 21.96 0.36 2.95
C SER A 276 20.50 0.82 2.79
N ALA A 277 19.86 0.51 1.65
CA ALA A 277 18.45 0.82 1.42
C ALA A 277 17.55 0.20 2.50
N VAL A 278 17.77 -1.07 2.85
CA VAL A 278 17.03 -1.78 3.90
C VAL A 278 17.27 -1.19 5.29
N ARG A 279 18.52 -0.79 5.61
CA ARG A 279 18.81 -0.11 6.89
C ARG A 279 18.08 1.22 7.03
N HIS A 280 17.92 1.97 5.93
CA HIS A 280 17.15 3.20 5.92
C HIS A 280 15.64 2.95 6.01
N ASN A 281 15.11 2.00 5.25
CA ASN A 281 13.68 1.66 5.29
C ASN A 281 13.45 0.13 5.36
N PRO A 282 13.31 -0.43 6.58
CA PRO A 282 13.03 -1.85 6.76
C PRO A 282 11.56 -2.24 6.61
N TRP A 283 10.70 -1.30 6.23
CA TRP A 283 9.24 -1.46 6.24
C TRP A 283 8.63 -1.73 4.86
N VAL A 284 9.46 -1.91 3.83
CA VAL A 284 9.05 -2.29 2.47
C VAL A 284 9.80 -3.55 2.04
N GLY A 285 9.10 -4.45 1.33
CA GLY A 285 9.58 -5.81 1.04
C GLY A 285 10.51 -5.88 -0.17
N GLU A 286 10.34 -4.99 -1.14
CA GLU A 286 11.01 -5.07 -2.44
C GLU A 286 12.54 -4.97 -2.37
N PRO A 287 13.14 -4.01 -1.63
CA PRO A 287 14.60 -3.98 -1.48
C PRO A 287 15.15 -5.26 -0.83
N GLN A 288 14.39 -5.85 0.11
CA GLN A 288 14.79 -7.05 0.84
C GLN A 288 14.67 -8.31 -0.02
N MET A 289 13.64 -8.38 -0.86
CA MET A 289 13.48 -9.44 -1.84
C MET A 289 14.63 -9.39 -2.86
N VAL A 290 14.93 -8.22 -3.45
CA VAL A 290 16.02 -8.12 -4.43
C VAL A 290 17.36 -8.46 -3.76
N LEU A 291 17.56 -8.03 -2.51
CA LEU A 291 18.73 -8.38 -1.72
C LEU A 291 18.84 -9.91 -1.50
N ALA A 292 17.71 -10.59 -1.25
CA ALA A 292 17.70 -12.05 -1.14
C ALA A 292 18.15 -12.73 -2.43
N GLN A 293 17.75 -12.22 -3.60
CA GLN A 293 18.20 -12.74 -4.89
C GLN A 293 19.71 -12.53 -5.11
N LEU A 294 20.26 -11.38 -4.71
CA LEU A 294 21.70 -11.14 -4.75
C LEU A 294 22.46 -12.08 -3.82
N TYR A 295 21.99 -12.27 -2.59
CA TYR A 295 22.58 -13.20 -1.64
C TYR A 295 22.56 -14.64 -2.15
N LEU A 296 21.45 -15.11 -2.72
CA LEU A 296 21.37 -16.42 -3.38
C LEU A 296 22.38 -16.57 -4.51
N SER A 297 22.48 -15.56 -5.37
CA SER A 297 23.40 -15.55 -6.50
C SER A 297 24.87 -15.54 -6.07
N ALA A 298 25.16 -15.02 -4.87
CA ALA A 298 26.47 -15.03 -4.23
C ALA A 298 26.73 -16.28 -3.36
N GLY A 299 25.81 -17.25 -3.32
CA GLY A 299 25.93 -18.45 -2.48
C GLY A 299 25.74 -18.21 -0.97
N ARG A 300 25.22 -17.04 -0.58
CA ARG A 300 24.95 -16.65 0.82
C ARG A 300 23.56 -17.10 1.24
N HIS A 301 23.35 -18.41 1.36
CA HIS A 301 22.03 -19.01 1.59
C HIS A 301 21.35 -18.53 2.88
N ASP A 302 22.06 -18.44 4.00
CA ASP A 302 21.48 -18.02 5.28
C ASP A 302 21.02 -16.56 5.26
N ASP A 303 21.81 -15.67 4.63
CA ASP A 303 21.46 -14.26 4.47
C ASP A 303 20.26 -14.11 3.52
N ALA A 304 20.23 -14.88 2.43
CA ALA A 304 19.11 -14.91 1.50
C ALA A 304 17.82 -15.37 2.19
N LYS A 305 17.90 -16.41 3.05
CA LYS A 305 16.77 -16.92 3.82
C LYS A 305 16.21 -15.84 4.73
N GLN A 306 17.06 -15.12 5.47
CA GLN A 306 16.62 -14.03 6.36
C GLN A 306 15.94 -12.91 5.57
N ALA A 307 16.58 -12.46 4.48
CA ALA A 307 16.05 -11.38 3.64
C ALA A 307 14.71 -11.76 2.97
N ALA A 308 14.60 -12.97 2.41
CA ALA A 308 13.38 -13.46 1.78
C ALA A 308 12.25 -13.67 2.80
N SER A 309 12.55 -14.21 3.98
CA SER A 309 11.56 -14.38 5.06
C SER A 309 10.99 -13.05 5.52
N SER A 310 11.87 -12.06 5.69
CA SER A 310 11.49 -10.69 6.07
C SER A 310 10.68 -9.99 4.97
N ALA A 311 11.08 -10.14 3.69
CA ALA A 311 10.31 -9.62 2.57
C ALA A 311 8.91 -10.24 2.50
N LEU A 312 8.80 -11.57 2.69
CA LEU A 312 7.51 -12.27 2.68
C LEU A 312 6.60 -11.79 3.81
N HIS A 313 7.16 -11.57 5.01
CA HIS A 313 6.44 -10.94 6.11
C HIS A 313 5.87 -9.57 5.71
N LEU A 314 6.69 -8.71 5.10
CA LEU A 314 6.28 -7.36 4.72
C LEU A 314 5.20 -7.35 3.63
N PHE A 315 5.34 -8.17 2.59
CA PHE A 315 4.29 -8.31 1.58
C PHE A 315 2.99 -8.83 2.20
N SER A 316 3.09 -9.75 3.16
CA SER A 316 1.94 -10.25 3.91
C SER A 316 1.35 -9.20 4.83
N ALA A 317 2.15 -8.32 5.42
CA ALA A 317 1.70 -7.23 6.30
C ALA A 317 0.95 -6.14 5.54
N TRP A 318 1.42 -5.78 4.35
CA TRP A 318 0.83 -4.73 3.55
C TRP A 318 -0.40 -5.21 2.76
N GLY A 319 -0.38 -6.44 2.24
CA GLY A 319 -1.34 -6.88 1.21
C GLY A 319 -1.21 -6.09 -0.10
N ASN A 320 -0.10 -5.36 -0.27
CA ASN A 320 0.17 -4.45 -1.37
C ASN A 320 1.67 -4.37 -1.66
N SER A 321 2.04 -3.88 -2.84
CA SER A 321 3.44 -3.56 -3.16
C SER A 321 3.69 -2.08 -2.94
N TRP A 322 4.91 -1.69 -2.60
CA TRP A 322 5.43 -0.32 -2.69
C TRP A 322 5.92 -0.02 -4.11
N ASP A 323 6.58 -0.97 -4.77
CA ASP A 323 6.98 -0.88 -6.18
C ASP A 323 5.86 -1.37 -7.12
N LYS A 324 5.29 -0.44 -7.88
CA LYS A 324 4.12 -0.67 -8.74
C LYS A 324 4.44 -1.27 -10.10
N ARG A 325 5.73 -1.49 -10.44
CA ARG A 325 6.12 -2.10 -11.73
C ARG A 325 5.65 -3.54 -11.84
N VAL A 326 5.50 -4.20 -10.71
CA VAL A 326 5.07 -5.59 -10.59
C VAL A 326 3.93 -5.65 -9.59
N GLN A 327 2.98 -6.52 -9.86
CA GLN A 327 1.82 -6.74 -9.00
C GLN A 327 2.20 -7.47 -7.71
N TRP A 328 1.44 -7.21 -6.64
CA TRP A 328 1.74 -7.73 -5.30
C TRP A 328 1.87 -9.26 -5.26
N ASP A 329 0.98 -9.97 -5.94
CA ASP A 329 0.97 -11.43 -6.06
C ASP A 329 2.26 -11.96 -6.69
N ALA A 330 2.76 -11.30 -7.73
CA ALA A 330 4.02 -11.66 -8.37
C ALA A 330 5.24 -11.39 -7.46
N TRP A 331 5.23 -10.30 -6.68
CA TRP A 331 6.26 -10.06 -5.66
C TRP A 331 6.27 -11.16 -4.59
N VAL A 332 5.09 -11.58 -4.10
CA VAL A 332 4.93 -12.68 -3.14
C VAL A 332 5.41 -14.00 -3.74
N ALA A 333 4.99 -14.32 -4.97
CA ALA A 333 5.38 -15.55 -5.65
C ALA A 333 6.90 -15.65 -5.83
N TRP A 334 7.54 -14.59 -6.31
CA TRP A 334 8.98 -14.55 -6.50
C TRP A 334 9.73 -14.69 -5.17
N THR A 335 9.27 -13.99 -4.13
CA THR A 335 9.87 -14.08 -2.79
C THR A 335 9.80 -15.50 -2.23
N ARG A 336 8.70 -16.22 -2.44
CA ARG A 336 8.56 -17.62 -2.02
C ARG A 336 9.51 -18.55 -2.78
N ILE A 337 9.77 -18.28 -4.06
CA ILE A 337 10.76 -19.02 -4.86
C ILE A 337 12.17 -18.80 -4.29
N LEU A 338 12.52 -17.55 -3.98
CA LEU A 338 13.82 -17.21 -3.35
C LEU A 338 13.96 -17.90 -2.00
N LEU A 339 12.91 -17.84 -1.15
CA LEU A 339 12.93 -18.51 0.16
C LEU A 339 13.12 -20.02 0.01
N GLN A 340 12.38 -20.67 -0.89
CA GLN A 340 12.53 -22.09 -1.18
C GLN A 340 13.97 -22.44 -1.61
N ALA A 341 14.58 -21.64 -2.49
CA ALA A 341 15.96 -21.84 -2.93
C ALA A 341 16.97 -21.65 -1.77
N ALA A 342 16.74 -20.65 -0.92
CA ALA A 342 17.58 -20.39 0.24
C ALA A 342 17.52 -21.52 1.28
N GLU A 343 16.40 -22.25 1.35
CA GLU A 343 16.17 -23.38 2.26
C GLU A 343 16.66 -24.74 1.72
N GLY A 344 17.54 -24.73 0.71
CA GLY A 344 18.08 -25.95 0.10
C GLY A 344 17.31 -26.42 -1.14
N GLY A 345 16.37 -25.62 -1.63
CA GLY A 345 15.79 -25.77 -2.96
C GLY A 345 16.80 -25.45 -4.07
N PRO A 346 16.45 -25.74 -5.34
CA PRO A 346 17.34 -25.50 -6.46
C PRO A 346 17.42 -24.01 -6.79
N TRP A 347 18.63 -23.54 -7.08
CA TRP A 347 18.88 -22.23 -7.69
C TRP A 347 19.64 -22.45 -9.00
N PRO A 348 19.26 -21.78 -10.11
CA PRO A 348 19.88 -22.05 -11.41
C PRO A 348 21.33 -21.59 -11.45
N GLU A 349 22.25 -22.49 -11.85
CA GLU A 349 23.67 -22.17 -12.09
C GLU A 349 23.89 -21.32 -13.35
N ARG A 350 22.91 -21.30 -14.25
CA ARG A 350 22.96 -20.57 -15.52
C ARG A 350 21.81 -19.59 -15.64
N LEU A 351 22.11 -18.38 -16.11
CA LEU A 351 21.12 -17.29 -16.27
C LEU A 351 19.93 -17.69 -17.16
N ASP A 352 20.16 -18.46 -18.23
CA ASP A 352 19.10 -18.91 -19.14
C ASP A 352 18.12 -19.89 -18.49
N LYS A 353 18.41 -20.41 -17.29
CA LYS A 353 17.54 -21.31 -16.54
C LYS A 353 16.66 -20.60 -15.52
N LEU A 354 16.81 -19.28 -15.35
CA LEU A 354 15.98 -18.48 -14.43
C LEU A 354 14.50 -18.57 -14.76
N ASN A 355 14.14 -18.74 -16.04
CA ASN A 355 12.74 -18.91 -16.48
C ASN A 355 12.09 -20.26 -16.09
N ASN A 356 12.85 -21.21 -15.53
CA ASN A 356 12.34 -22.54 -15.15
C ASN A 356 12.17 -22.72 -13.65
N VAL A 357 12.38 -21.66 -12.85
CA VAL A 357 12.19 -21.74 -11.40
C VAL A 357 10.70 -21.73 -11.08
N ALA A 358 10.30 -22.60 -10.14
CA ALA A 358 8.92 -22.72 -9.71
C ALA A 358 8.87 -23.16 -8.25
N LEU A 359 7.75 -22.85 -7.59
CA LEU A 359 7.42 -23.43 -6.30
C LEU A 359 7.20 -24.93 -6.47
N ARG A 360 7.82 -25.72 -5.59
CA ARG A 360 7.52 -27.14 -5.46
C ARG A 360 6.20 -27.27 -4.69
N GLY A 361 5.35 -28.21 -5.09
CA GLY A 361 4.13 -28.50 -4.33
C GLY A 361 4.48 -28.85 -2.88
N ALA A 362 3.64 -28.44 -1.93
CA ALA A 362 3.68 -29.05 -0.60
C ALA A 362 3.35 -30.54 -0.78
N HIS A 363 4.30 -31.41 -0.46
CA HIS A 363 4.05 -32.85 -0.41
C HIS A 363 3.18 -33.20 0.79
#